data_AF-A0A2E2AFA1-F1
#
_entry.id   AF-A0A2E2AFA1-F1
#
_cell.length_a   1.000
_cell.length_b   1.000
_cell.length_c   1.000
_cell.angle_alpha   90.00
_cell.angle_beta   90.00
_cell.angle_gamma   90.00
#
_symmetry.space_group_name_H-M   'P 1'
#
loop_
_entity.id
_entity.type
_entity.pdbx_description
1 polymer ?
#
loop_
_entity_poly.entity_id
_entity_poly.type
_entity_poly.pdbx_seq_one_letter_code
_entity_poly.pdbx_strand_id
1 'polypeptide(L)'
;MIEKPKSLPGIVIAGTHSSVGKSSIAIGLMQLLQRKGFSIKPFKVGPDYIDPGHHNRACISPSYNLDTVMSSPNYVKSLFKDVMRKSDFAVVEGVMGLFDGSSPTNEKGSTAEIAK
;
A
#
# COMPACT_ATOMS: atom_id res chain seq x y z
N MET A 1 -2.21 -9.40 -26.93
CA MET A 1 -2.95 -9.15 -25.67
C MET A 1 -2.22 -9.88 -24.57
N ILE A 2 -1.75 -9.17 -23.53
CA ILE A 2 -1.07 -9.80 -22.39
C ILE A 2 -2.15 -10.39 -21.48
N GLU A 3 -2.05 -11.66 -21.14
CA GLU A 3 -2.95 -12.32 -20.19
C GLU A 3 -2.96 -11.56 -18.86
N LYS A 4 -4.16 -11.21 -18.35
CA LYS A 4 -4.28 -10.63 -17.02
C LYS A 4 -3.98 -11.73 -15.99
N PRO A 5 -3.09 -11.48 -15.02
CA PRO A 5 -2.71 -12.48 -14.03
C PRO A 5 -3.92 -12.98 -13.22
N LYS A 6 -3.89 -14.28 -12.85
CA LYS A 6 -4.92 -14.94 -12.01
C LYS A 6 -5.10 -14.32 -10.62
N SER A 7 -4.14 -13.52 -10.16
CA SER A 7 -4.18 -12.76 -8.91
C SER A 7 -3.93 -11.29 -9.20
N LEU A 8 -4.49 -10.39 -8.39
CA LEU A 8 -4.18 -8.96 -8.46
C LEU A 8 -2.69 -8.78 -8.08
N PRO A 9 -1.81 -8.39 -9.01
CA PRO A 9 -0.39 -8.30 -8.72
C PRO A 9 -0.13 -7.04 -7.89
N GLY A 10 0.73 -7.16 -6.88
CA GLY A 10 1.08 -6.04 -6.02
C GLY A 10 2.33 -6.31 -5.20
N ILE A 11 2.89 -5.25 -4.64
CA ILE A 11 4.05 -5.31 -3.75
C ILE A 11 3.80 -4.47 -2.50
N VAL A 12 4.27 -4.98 -1.35
CA VAL A 12 4.29 -4.27 -0.08
C VAL A 12 5.73 -3.89 0.25
N ILE A 13 5.97 -2.61 0.49
CA ILE A 13 7.27 -2.07 0.90
C ILE A 13 7.27 -1.89 2.41
N ALA A 14 7.85 -2.85 3.12
CA ALA A 14 8.04 -2.81 4.57
C ALA A 14 9.49 -2.46 4.95
N GLY A 15 9.75 -2.29 6.24
CA GLY A 15 11.08 -2.01 6.77
C GLY A 15 11.22 -2.49 8.21
N THR A 16 12.43 -2.43 8.76
CA THR A 16 12.67 -2.87 10.15
C THR A 16 12.21 -1.85 11.19
N HIS A 17 12.18 -0.57 10.83
CA HIS A 17 11.71 0.54 11.68
C HIS A 17 11.35 1.77 10.81
N SER A 18 10.93 2.86 11.45
CA SER A 18 10.73 4.16 10.80
C SER A 18 12.03 4.71 10.20
N SER A 19 11.92 5.58 9.19
CA SER A 19 13.07 6.30 8.60
C SER A 19 14.17 5.45 7.92
N VAL A 20 13.92 4.16 7.63
CA VAL A 20 14.83 3.30 6.85
C VAL A 20 14.76 3.50 5.33
N GLY A 21 13.99 4.48 4.85
CA GLY A 21 13.84 4.79 3.42
C GLY A 21 12.68 4.09 2.70
N LYS A 22 11.71 3.50 3.42
CA LYS A 22 10.52 2.86 2.84
C LYS A 22 9.80 3.77 1.84
N SER A 23 9.51 5.02 2.26
CA SER A 23 8.77 6.00 1.46
C SER A 23 9.53 6.38 0.19
N SER A 24 10.85 6.58 0.28
CA SER A 24 11.68 6.86 -0.89
C SER A 24 11.65 5.73 -1.91
N ILE A 25 11.75 4.48 -1.44
CA ILE A 25 11.66 3.30 -2.30
C ILE A 25 10.26 3.15 -2.89
N ALA A 26 9.21 3.30 -2.08
CA ALA A 26 7.82 3.18 -2.50
C ALA A 26 7.48 4.21 -3.60
N ILE A 27 7.76 5.50 -3.35
CA ILE A 27 7.54 6.59 -4.30
C ILE A 27 8.37 6.40 -5.58
N GLY A 28 9.64 6.00 -5.45
CA GLY A 28 10.51 5.74 -6.59
C GLY A 28 9.97 4.60 -7.48
N LEU A 29 9.50 3.52 -6.85
CA LEU A 29 8.92 2.38 -7.57
C LEU A 29 7.58 2.75 -8.23
N MET A 30 6.73 3.49 -7.52
CA MET A 30 5.48 4.03 -8.06
C MET A 30 5.74 4.87 -9.32
N GLN A 31 6.65 5.84 -9.23
CA GLN A 31 6.98 6.70 -10.36
C GLN A 31 7.59 5.91 -11.53
N LEU A 32 8.43 4.92 -11.25
CA LEU A 32 9.00 4.05 -12.28
C LEU A 32 7.93 3.24 -13.02
N LEU A 33 7.01 2.60 -12.28
CA LEU A 33 5.95 1.79 -12.86
C LEU A 33 4.96 2.65 -13.67
N GLN A 34 4.61 3.83 -13.14
CA GLN A 34 3.78 4.81 -13.86
C GLN A 34 4.44 5.23 -15.18
N ARG A 35 5.75 5.52 -15.17
CA ARG A 35 6.52 5.87 -16.39
C ARG A 35 6.59 4.73 -17.40
N LYS A 36 6.51 3.47 -16.94
CA LYS A 36 6.43 2.28 -17.79
C LYS A 36 5.02 2.01 -18.34
N GLY A 37 4.04 2.85 -18.00
CA GLY A 37 2.67 2.77 -18.53
C GLY A 37 1.74 1.81 -17.79
N PHE A 38 2.13 1.31 -16.61
CA PHE A 38 1.23 0.51 -15.78
C PHE A 38 0.19 1.41 -15.11
N SER A 39 -1.08 0.96 -15.07
CA SER A 39 -2.09 1.59 -14.22
C SER A 39 -1.84 1.16 -12.78
N ILE A 40 -1.13 1.98 -12.00
CA ILE A 40 -0.81 1.65 -10.61
C ILE A 40 -1.79 2.26 -9.63
N LYS A 41 -1.96 1.58 -8.49
CA LYS A 41 -2.68 2.12 -7.35
C LYS A 41 -1.78 2.19 -6.12
N PRO A 42 -1.51 3.40 -5.60
CA PRO A 42 -0.80 3.53 -4.33
C PRO A 42 -1.71 3.26 -3.13
N PHE A 43 -1.13 2.65 -2.11
CA PHE A 43 -1.73 2.47 -0.80
C PHE A 43 -0.72 2.79 0.30
N LYS A 44 -1.22 3.16 1.46
CA LYS A 44 -0.42 3.36 2.67
C LYS A 44 -1.02 2.54 3.80
N VAL A 45 -0.20 1.80 4.54
CA VAL A 45 -0.65 1.12 5.76
C VAL A 45 -0.80 2.14 6.89
N GLY A 46 -1.89 1.99 7.66
CA GLY A 46 -2.20 2.83 8.81
C GLY A 46 -2.83 4.18 8.44
N PRO A 47 -3.21 4.98 9.46
CA PRO A 47 -3.82 6.29 9.25
C PRO A 47 -2.75 7.33 8.99
N ASP A 48 -2.44 7.57 7.71
CA ASP A 48 -1.50 8.60 7.29
C ASP A 48 -2.18 9.62 6.36
N TYR A 49 -1.72 10.87 6.40
CA TYR A 49 -2.20 11.95 5.55
C TYR A 49 -1.08 12.63 4.74
N ILE A 50 0.18 12.46 5.14
CA ILE A 50 1.34 13.06 4.48
C ILE A 50 1.75 12.18 3.30
N ASP A 51 1.95 10.87 3.56
CA ASP A 51 2.42 9.93 2.54
C ASP A 51 1.45 9.81 1.35
N PRO A 52 0.11 9.76 1.54
CA PRO A 52 -0.83 9.84 0.42
C PRO A 52 -0.62 11.06 -0.48
N GLY A 53 -0.22 12.20 0.07
CA GLY A 53 0.12 13.39 -0.73
C GLY A 53 1.30 13.16 -1.67
N HIS A 54 2.34 12.49 -1.18
CA HIS A 54 3.51 12.13 -1.98
C HIS A 54 3.19 11.06 -3.03
N HIS A 55 2.41 10.04 -2.67
CA HIS A 55 1.92 9.01 -3.58
C HIS A 55 1.12 9.60 -4.74
N ASN A 56 0.19 10.53 -4.43
CA ASN A 56 -0.64 11.18 -5.43
C ASN A 56 0.22 11.93 -6.46
N ARG A 57 1.28 12.59 -6.00
CA ARG A 57 2.24 13.27 -6.88
C ARG A 57 3.03 12.29 -7.75
N ALA A 58 3.34 11.10 -7.25
CA ALA A 58 4.08 10.08 -7.99
C ALA A 58 3.23 9.31 -9.02
N CYS A 59 1.99 8.98 -8.66
CA CYS A 59 1.10 8.12 -9.46
C CYS A 59 0.05 8.89 -10.27
N ILE A 60 -0.18 10.18 -9.98
CA ILE A 60 -1.32 10.96 -10.50
C ILE A 60 -2.64 10.20 -10.23
N SER A 61 -2.72 9.53 -9.08
CA SER A 61 -3.85 8.71 -8.66
C SER A 61 -4.00 8.81 -7.15
N PRO A 62 -5.23 8.84 -6.61
CA PRO A 62 -5.44 8.83 -5.17
C PRO A 62 -4.80 7.59 -4.51
N SER A 63 -4.10 7.84 -3.39
CA SER A 63 -3.65 6.83 -2.45
C SER A 63 -4.69 6.60 -1.36
N TYR A 64 -4.83 5.35 -0.94
CA TYR A 64 -5.81 4.94 0.06
C TYR A 64 -5.11 4.31 1.26
N ASN A 65 -5.65 4.57 2.46
CA ASN A 65 -5.15 3.96 3.67
C ASN A 65 -5.72 2.55 3.85
N LEU A 66 -4.84 1.61 4.18
CA LEU A 66 -5.17 0.25 4.61
C LEU A 66 -4.96 0.19 6.12
N ASP A 67 -6.04 0.47 6.87
CA ASP A 67 -5.99 0.65 8.32
C ASP A 67 -7.06 -0.19 9.02
N THR A 68 -6.62 -1.22 9.72
CA THR A 68 -7.46 -2.13 10.52
C THR A 68 -7.62 -1.68 11.97
N VAL A 69 -6.92 -0.61 12.39
CA VAL A 69 -7.09 0.04 13.70
C VAL A 69 -8.36 0.88 13.70
N MET A 70 -8.50 1.74 12.69
CA MET A 70 -9.64 2.66 12.55
C MET A 70 -10.81 2.07 11.75
N SER A 71 -10.58 1.01 10.97
CA SER A 71 -11.63 0.35 10.16
C SER A 71 -11.67 -1.16 10.38
N SER A 72 -12.75 -1.81 9.95
CA SER A 72 -12.83 -3.28 10.01
C SER A 72 -11.95 -3.94 8.93
N PRO A 73 -11.38 -5.13 9.18
CA PRO A 73 -10.64 -5.88 8.16
C PRO A 73 -11.46 -6.15 6.89
N ASN A 74 -12.77 -6.36 7.03
CA ASN A 74 -13.68 -6.54 5.90
C ASN A 74 -13.80 -5.28 5.05
N TYR A 75 -13.86 -4.10 5.68
CA TYR A 75 -13.85 -2.83 4.97
C TYR A 75 -12.55 -2.64 4.19
N VAL A 76 -11.39 -2.86 4.83
CA VAL A 76 -10.08 -2.72 4.19
C VAL A 76 -9.94 -3.66 2.98
N LYS A 77 -10.39 -4.92 3.11
CA LYS A 77 -10.40 -5.88 1.99
C LYS A 77 -11.32 -5.46 0.85
N SER A 78 -12.52 -4.96 1.16
CA SER A 78 -13.46 -4.48 0.14
C SER A 78 -12.94 -3.24 -0.58
N LEU A 79 -12.40 -2.26 0.18
CA LEU A 79 -11.77 -1.06 -0.35
C LEU A 79 -10.65 -1.43 -1.33
N PHE A 80 -9.72 -2.30 -0.91
CA PHE A 80 -8.62 -2.74 -1.76
C PHE A 80 -9.13 -3.36 -3.07
N LYS A 81 -10.09 -4.29 -2.98
CA LYS A 81 -10.69 -4.93 -4.16
C LYS A 81 -11.35 -3.93 -5.09
N ASP A 82 -12.18 -3.04 -4.56
CA ASP A 82 -12.95 -2.07 -5.35
C ASP A 82 -12.04 -1.08 -6.07
N VAL A 83 -11.02 -0.58 -5.38
CA VAL A 83 -10.03 0.33 -5.96
C VAL A 83 -9.16 -0.38 -7.02
N MET A 84 -8.83 -1.66 -6.80
CA MET A 84 -8.02 -2.44 -7.74
C MET A 84 -8.78 -2.91 -8.99
N ARG A 85 -10.13 -2.90 -9.01
CA ARG A 85 -10.90 -3.29 -10.22
C ARG A 85 -10.53 -2.55 -11.50
N LYS A 86 -10.00 -1.33 -11.37
CA LYS A 86 -9.62 -0.45 -12.48
C LYS A 86 -8.10 -0.24 -12.62
N SER A 87 -7.30 -1.01 -11.88
CA SER A 87 -5.84 -0.82 -11.81
C SER A 87 -5.13 -2.14 -12.13
N ASP A 88 -3.94 -2.06 -12.70
CA ASP A 88 -3.15 -3.22 -13.09
C ASP A 88 -2.26 -3.71 -11.95
N PHE A 89 -1.77 -2.81 -11.07
CA PHE A 89 -0.77 -3.16 -10.05
C PHE A 89 -0.91 -2.31 -8.77
N ALA A 90 -0.80 -2.95 -7.60
CA ALA A 90 -0.79 -2.24 -6.32
C ALA A 90 0.63 -1.99 -5.80
N VAL A 91 0.91 -0.79 -5.30
CA VAL A 91 2.12 -0.51 -4.50
C VAL A 91 1.68 -0.05 -3.13
N VAL A 92 1.99 -0.82 -2.10
CA VAL A 92 1.60 -0.56 -0.71
C VAL A 92 2.84 -0.12 0.07
N GLU A 93 2.85 1.10 0.57
CA GLU A 93 3.84 1.54 1.54
C GLU A 93 3.44 1.09 2.96
N GLY A 94 4.35 0.43 3.67
CA GLY A 94 4.15 0.01 5.05
C GLY A 94 4.14 1.15 6.07
N VAL A 95 3.88 0.83 7.33
CA VAL A 95 3.98 1.73 8.49
C VAL A 95 5.07 1.24 9.43
N MET A 96 5.79 2.17 10.07
CA MET A 96 6.80 1.88 11.12
C MET A 96 7.72 0.69 10.74
N GLY A 97 7.94 -0.27 11.65
CA GLY A 97 8.50 -1.59 11.36
C GLY A 97 7.45 -2.59 10.86
N LEU A 98 7.88 -3.66 10.19
CA LEU A 98 7.01 -4.68 9.57
C LEU A 98 5.93 -5.22 10.52
N PHE A 99 6.28 -5.47 11.78
CA PHE A 99 5.40 -6.04 12.80
C PHE A 99 4.85 -4.98 13.78
N ASP A 100 5.20 -3.71 13.60
CA ASP A 100 4.72 -2.65 14.47
C ASP A 100 3.26 -2.36 14.12
N GLY A 101 2.38 -2.56 15.10
CA GLY A 101 0.95 -2.31 14.98
C GLY A 101 0.39 -1.65 16.24
N SER A 102 -0.92 -1.75 16.42
CA SER A 102 -1.67 -1.21 17.56
C SER A 102 -1.42 -1.95 18.88
N SER A 103 -0.77 -3.12 18.85
CA SER A 103 -0.56 -3.97 20.01
C SER A 103 0.80 -4.68 19.95
N PRO A 104 1.48 -4.92 21.08
CA PRO A 104 2.68 -5.75 21.13
C PRO A 104 2.38 -7.26 21.10
N THR A 105 1.11 -7.66 21.27
CA THR A 105 0.72 -9.08 21.39
C THR A 105 -0.03 -9.61 20.17
N ASN A 106 -0.35 -8.76 19.20
CA ASN A 106 -0.98 -9.14 17.95
C ASN A 106 -0.57 -8.19 16.81
N GLU A 107 -0.83 -8.59 15.58
CA GLU A 107 -0.38 -7.87 14.39
C GLU A 107 -1.35 -6.75 13.95
N LYS A 108 -2.41 -6.45 14.70
CA LYS A 108 -3.46 -5.53 14.26
C LYS A 108 -2.88 -4.15 13.94
N GLY A 109 -3.07 -3.68 12.72
CA GLY A 109 -2.57 -2.39 12.22
C GLY A 109 -1.14 -2.44 11.68
N SER A 110 -0.50 -3.61 11.69
CA SER A 110 0.87 -3.76 11.18
C SER A 110 0.90 -4.00 9.67
N THR A 111 2.06 -3.71 9.08
CA THR A 111 2.31 -4.02 7.67
C THR A 111 2.21 -5.53 7.40
N ALA A 112 2.63 -6.37 8.35
CA ALA A 112 2.54 -7.82 8.27
C ALA A 112 1.09 -8.33 8.22
N GLU A 113 0.17 -7.75 8.98
CA GLU A 113 -1.25 -8.09 8.92
C GLU A 113 -1.84 -7.77 7.55
N ILE A 114 -1.56 -6.58 7.01
CA ILE A 114 -2.09 -6.13 5.71
C ILE A 114 -1.59 -7.00 4.55
N ALA A 115 -0.40 -7.59 4.66
CA ALA A 115 0.18 -8.44 3.62
C ALA A 115 -0.46 -9.85 3.53
N LYS A 116 -1.33 -10.24 4.48
CA LYS A 116 -2.00 -11.55 4.54
C LYS A 116 -3.38 -11.54 3.87
#